data_AF-A0A6I4ZD71-F1
#
_entry.id   AF-A0A6I4ZD71-F1
#
_cell.length_a   1.000
_cell.length_b   1.000
_cell.length_c   1.000
_cell.angle_alpha   90.00
_cell.angle_beta   90.00
_cell.angle_gamma   90.00
#
_symmetry.space_group_name_H-M   'P 1'
#
loop_
_entity.id
_entity.type
_entity.pdbx_description
1 polymer ?
#
loop_
_entity_poly.entity_id
_entity_poly.type
_entity_poly.pdbx_seq_one_letter_code
_entity_poly.pdbx_strand_id
1 'polypeptide(L)'
;MAREQGLTEDQVTEIEDGYEESDLSSRDKAAIALTDAIIGDPRQVTPEVQERLREHFSDPEIVEMALGVGLFMSLSKVLITLGMEPEEMGTEIVPTPGSY
;
A
#
# COMPACT_ATOMS: atom_id res chain seq x y z
N MET A 1 10.31 -2.47 -8.55
CA MET A 1 8.84 -2.39 -8.70
C MET A 1 8.28 -1.00 -8.44
N ALA A 2 8.17 -0.48 -7.20
CA ALA A 2 7.59 0.86 -6.96
C ALA A 2 8.37 2.01 -7.65
N ARG A 3 9.70 2.06 -7.47
CA ARG A 3 10.57 3.08 -8.09
C ARG A 3 10.55 3.07 -9.63
N GLU A 4 10.39 1.90 -10.23
CA GLU A 4 10.38 1.74 -11.69
C GLU A 4 9.03 2.09 -12.33
N GLN A 5 7.96 2.15 -11.54
CA GLN A 5 6.62 2.56 -11.98
C GLN A 5 6.38 4.08 -11.80
N GLY A 6 7.40 4.82 -11.39
CA GLY A 6 7.35 6.28 -11.28
C GLY A 6 7.14 6.83 -9.86
N LEU A 7 7.12 5.98 -8.82
CA LEU A 7 7.19 6.47 -7.44
C LEU A 7 8.59 7.03 -7.15
N THR A 8 8.69 8.34 -6.97
CA THR A 8 9.93 9.00 -6.54
C THR A 8 10.16 8.78 -5.05
N GLU A 9 11.42 8.88 -4.59
CA GLU A 9 11.70 8.85 -3.14
C GLU A 9 10.93 9.96 -2.40
N ASP A 10 10.79 11.13 -3.03
CA ASP A 10 10.00 12.25 -2.50
C ASP A 10 8.53 11.87 -2.28
N GLN A 11 7.91 11.15 -3.21
CA GLN A 11 6.53 10.68 -3.06
C GLN A 11 6.37 9.63 -1.96
N VAL A 12 7.42 8.85 -1.66
CA VAL A 12 7.39 7.87 -0.56
C VAL A 12 7.40 8.58 0.79
N THR A 13 8.15 9.69 0.93
CA THR A 13 8.15 10.51 2.14
C THR A 13 6.80 11.15 2.44
N GLU A 14 5.99 11.41 1.41
CA GLU A 14 4.64 11.95 1.58
C GLU A 14 3.62 10.91 2.11
N ILE A 15 3.97 9.62 2.15
CA ILE A 15 3.15 8.50 2.71
C ILE A 15 3.44 8.34 4.21
N GLU A 16 3.49 9.46 4.93
CA GLU A 16 3.64 9.51 6.38
C GLU A 16 2.32 9.92 7.05
N ASP A 17 2.33 10.00 8.38
CA ASP A 17 1.21 10.56 9.15
C ASP A 17 0.92 11.99 8.64
N GLY A 18 -0.29 12.21 8.13
CA GLY A 18 -0.68 13.49 7.52
C GLY A 18 -0.71 13.51 5.99
N TYR A 19 -0.57 12.35 5.32
CA TYR A 19 -0.66 12.24 3.85
C TYR A 19 -1.92 12.89 3.23
N GLU A 20 -3.00 13.10 3.97
CA GLU A 20 -4.17 13.82 3.46
C GLU A 20 -3.85 15.28 3.06
N GLU A 21 -2.86 15.90 3.71
CA GLU A 21 -2.39 17.27 3.43
C GLU A 21 -1.22 17.32 2.41
N SER A 22 -0.71 16.15 1.99
CA SER A 22 0.42 16.02 1.04
C SER A 22 0.08 16.43 -0.40
N ASP A 23 1.10 16.48 -1.25
CA ASP A 23 0.96 16.68 -2.70
C ASP A 23 0.59 15.39 -3.47
N LEU A 24 0.31 14.28 -2.77
CA LEU A 24 -0.13 13.03 -3.39
C LEU A 24 -1.44 13.21 -4.17
N SER A 25 -1.60 12.41 -5.23
CA SER A 25 -2.82 12.45 -6.03
C SER A 25 -4.01 11.95 -5.20
N SER A 26 -5.22 12.41 -5.54
CA SER A 26 -6.45 11.92 -4.90
C SER A 26 -6.62 10.40 -5.01
N ARG A 27 -6.12 9.80 -6.11
CA ARG A 27 -6.08 8.35 -6.33
C ARG A 27 -5.18 7.66 -5.30
N ASP A 28 -4.00 8.19 -5.04
CA ASP A 28 -3.04 7.62 -4.09
C ASP A 28 -3.54 7.76 -2.66
N LYS A 29 -4.07 8.94 -2.29
CA LYS A 29 -4.69 9.18 -0.98
C LYS A 29 -5.85 8.20 -0.71
N ALA A 30 -6.68 7.92 -1.72
CA ALA A 30 -7.75 6.93 -1.59
C ALA A 30 -7.21 5.50 -1.36
N ALA A 31 -6.13 5.11 -2.04
CA ALA A 31 -5.49 3.81 -1.84
C ALA A 31 -4.84 3.68 -0.45
N ILE A 32 -4.21 4.76 0.05
CA ILE A 32 -3.63 4.81 1.39
C ILE A 32 -4.74 4.69 2.45
N ALA A 33 -5.85 5.42 2.31
CA ALA A 33 -6.98 5.33 3.23
C ALA A 33 -7.56 3.91 3.34
N LEU A 34 -7.65 3.17 2.22
CA LEU A 34 -8.05 1.77 2.24
C LEU A 34 -7.03 0.89 2.97
N THR A 35 -5.74 1.14 2.72
CA THR A 35 -4.63 0.40 3.32
C THR A 35 -4.59 0.58 4.83
N ASP A 36 -4.73 1.83 5.32
CA ASP A 36 -4.80 2.17 6.74
C ASP A 36 -5.96 1.45 7.44
N ALA A 37 -7.14 1.45 6.80
CA ALA A 37 -8.31 0.79 7.38
C ALA A 37 -8.15 -0.74 7.46
N ILE A 38 -7.44 -1.37 6.50
CA ILE A 38 -7.16 -2.81 6.53
C ILE A 38 -6.15 -3.16 7.61
N ILE A 39 -5.10 -2.34 7.78
CA ILE A 39 -4.01 -2.58 8.74
C ILE A 39 -4.43 -2.22 10.18
N GLY A 40 -5.22 -1.15 10.34
CA GLY A 40 -5.59 -0.55 11.61
C GLY A 40 -7.01 -0.88 12.05
N ASP A 41 -7.98 -0.06 11.63
CA ASP A 41 -9.40 -0.19 12.03
C ASP A 41 -10.32 -0.25 10.80
N PRO A 42 -10.93 -1.42 10.51
CA PRO A 42 -11.84 -1.58 9.38
C PRO A 42 -13.05 -0.63 9.39
N ARG A 43 -13.41 -0.08 10.56
CA ARG A 43 -14.51 0.89 10.69
C ARG A 43 -14.19 2.25 10.07
N GLN A 44 -12.92 2.50 9.72
CA GLN A 44 -12.50 3.71 9.02
C GLN A 44 -12.92 3.72 7.54
N VAL A 45 -13.36 2.58 6.97
CA VAL A 45 -14.00 2.54 5.65
C VAL A 45 -15.45 3.05 5.78
N THR A 46 -15.59 4.36 5.92
CA THR A 46 -16.91 5.03 5.93
C THR A 46 -17.50 5.07 4.52
N PRO A 47 -18.80 5.38 4.37
CA PRO A 47 -19.41 5.58 3.05
C PRO A 47 -18.65 6.60 2.17
N GLU A 48 -18.12 7.66 2.77
CA GLU A 48 -17.34 8.70 2.10
C GLU A 48 -16.01 8.15 1.56
N VAL A 49 -15.33 7.28 2.32
CA VAL A 49 -14.11 6.60 1.86
C VAL A 49 -14.42 5.63 0.73
N GLN A 50 -15.55 4.90 0.79
CA GLN A 50 -15.98 4.04 -0.30
C GLN A 50 -16.29 4.83 -1.58
N GLU A 51 -16.89 6.01 -1.46
CA GLU A 51 -17.17 6.89 -2.59
C GLU A 51 -15.86 7.40 -3.23
N ARG A 52 -14.93 7.95 -2.42
CA ARG A 52 -13.59 8.36 -2.87
C ARG A 52 -12.84 7.24 -3.59
N LEU A 53 -12.94 6.00 -3.09
CA LEU A 53 -12.33 4.84 -3.75
C LEU A 53 -12.95 4.58 -5.12
N ARG A 54 -14.28 4.59 -5.23
CA ARG A 54 -15.00 4.35 -6.49
C ARG A 54 -14.86 5.46 -7.51
N GLU A 55 -14.46 6.67 -7.10
CA GLU A 55 -14.09 7.75 -8.02
C GLU A 55 -12.82 7.44 -8.82
N HIS A 56 -11.93 6.62 -8.28
CA HIS A 56 -10.62 6.35 -8.86
C HIS A 56 -10.42 4.89 -9.28
N PHE A 57 -11.08 3.95 -8.63
CA PHE A 57 -10.91 2.51 -8.86
C PHE A 57 -12.25 1.85 -9.12
N SER A 58 -12.24 0.87 -10.01
CA SER A 58 -13.37 -0.05 -10.19
C SER A 58 -13.48 -1.00 -9.01
N ASP A 59 -14.67 -1.56 -8.77
CA ASP A 59 -14.89 -2.53 -7.69
C ASP A 59 -13.89 -3.72 -7.75
N PRO A 60 -13.56 -4.30 -8.92
CA PRO A 60 -12.51 -5.33 -9.01
C PRO A 60 -11.13 -4.84 -8.57
N GLU A 61 -10.71 -3.64 -8.98
CA GLU A 61 -9.42 -3.07 -8.57
C GLU A 61 -9.35 -2.84 -7.05
N ILE A 62 -10.46 -2.39 -6.44
CA ILE A 62 -10.56 -2.22 -4.98
C ILE A 62 -10.40 -3.57 -4.27
N VAL A 63 -11.05 -4.62 -4.77
CA VAL A 63 -10.95 -5.97 -4.21
C VAL A 63 -9.53 -6.52 -4.35
N GLU A 64 -8.92 -6.40 -5.53
CA GLU A 64 -7.55 -6.85 -5.77
C GLU A 64 -6.55 -6.14 -4.85
N MET A 65 -6.68 -4.83 -4.71
CA MET A 65 -5.87 -4.02 -3.79
C MET A 65 -6.06 -4.47 -2.34
N ALA A 66 -7.29 -4.64 -1.89
CA ALA A 66 -7.58 -5.10 -0.53
C ALA A 66 -7.02 -6.51 -0.24
N LEU A 67 -7.12 -7.43 -1.21
CA LEU A 67 -6.55 -8.77 -1.11
C LEU A 67 -5.02 -8.73 -1.07
N GLY A 68 -4.39 -7.87 -1.87
CA GLY A 68 -2.94 -7.66 -1.86
C GLY A 68 -2.45 -7.19 -0.48
N VAL A 69 -3.04 -6.11 0.05
CA VAL A 69 -2.72 -5.58 1.38
C VAL A 69 -2.93 -6.64 2.47
N GLY A 70 -4.09 -7.29 2.46
CA GLY A 70 -4.43 -8.32 3.46
C GLY A 70 -3.48 -9.53 3.43
N LEU A 71 -3.06 -9.97 2.24
CA LEU A 71 -2.11 -11.07 2.07
C LEU A 71 -0.75 -10.74 2.70
N PHE A 72 -0.16 -9.59 2.35
CA PHE A 72 1.15 -9.20 2.87
C PHE A 72 1.11 -8.95 4.38
N MET A 73 0.07 -8.29 4.88
CA MET A 73 -0.13 -8.11 6.33
C MET A 73 -0.18 -9.45 7.06
N SER A 74 -0.93 -10.42 6.52
CA SER A 74 -1.07 -11.75 7.12
C SER A 74 0.25 -12.51 7.14
N LEU A 75 1.04 -12.44 6.06
CA LEU A 75 2.37 -13.04 6.00
C LEU A 75 3.30 -12.44 7.07
N SER A 76 3.32 -11.11 7.21
CA SER A 76 4.09 -10.44 8.27
C SER A 76 3.68 -10.92 9.67
N LYS A 77 2.38 -11.03 9.94
CA LYS A 77 1.88 -11.51 11.24
C LYS A 77 2.24 -12.97 11.52
N VAL A 78 2.25 -13.83 10.50
CA VAL A 78 2.70 -15.22 10.65
C VAL A 78 4.17 -15.28 11.03
N LEU A 79 5.04 -14.52 10.35
CA LEU A 79 6.47 -14.47 10.68
C LEU A 79 6.70 -13.97 12.11
N ILE A 80 6.07 -12.85 12.49
CA ILE A 80 6.10 -12.29 13.85
C ILE A 80 5.66 -13.31 14.90
N THR A 81 4.57 -14.03 14.63
CA THR A 81 4.03 -15.03 15.58
C THR A 81 5.01 -16.19 15.77
N LEU A 82 5.80 -16.52 14.76
CA LEU A 82 6.77 -17.60 14.79
C LEU A 82 8.17 -17.15 15.24
N GLY A 83 8.41 -15.85 15.42
CA GLY A 83 9.74 -15.28 15.67
C GLY A 83 10.69 -15.53 14.48
N MET A 84 10.15 -15.51 13.26
CA MET A 84 10.86 -15.78 12.01
C MET A 84 10.99 -14.53 11.13
N GLU A 85 10.78 -13.35 11.71
CA GLU A 85 11.11 -12.08 11.09
C GLU A 85 12.60 -12.00 10.75
N PRO A 86 12.97 -11.57 9.53
CA PRO A 86 14.36 -11.32 9.18
C PRO A 86 14.94 -10.21 10.08
N GLU A 87 16.14 -10.42 10.64
CA GLU A 87 16.85 -9.38 11.40
C GLU A 87 17.23 -8.19 10.50
N GLU A 88 17.50 -8.47 9.22
CA GLU A 88 17.79 -7.48 8.18
C GLU A 88 17.07 -7.86 6.88
N MET A 89 16.47 -6.87 6.21
CA MET A 89 15.94 -7.02 4.86
C MET A 89 16.95 -6.46 3.87
N GLY A 90 17.71 -7.35 3.23
CA GLY A 90 18.65 -6.94 2.18
C GLY A 90 17.91 -6.29 1.01
N THR A 91 18.31 -5.06 0.63
CA THR A 91 17.91 -4.47 -0.65
C THR A 91 18.66 -5.16 -1.78
N GLU A 92 18.07 -6.21 -2.34
CA GLU A 92 18.60 -6.85 -3.54
C GLU A 92 17.97 -6.20 -4.78
N ILE A 93 18.80 -5.49 -5.56
CA ILE A 93 18.38 -4.94 -6.85
C ILE A 93 18.49 -6.07 -7.87
N VAL A 94 17.37 -6.71 -8.17
CA VAL A 94 17.29 -7.71 -9.24
C VAL A 94 16.97 -6.99 -10.56
N PRO A 95 17.88 -6.98 -11.55
CA PRO A 95 17.59 -6.41 -12.86
C PRO A 95 16.50 -7.22 -13.56
N THR A 96 15.51 -6.54 -14.13
CA THR A 96 14.42 -7.19 -14.86
C THR A 96 14.99 -7.96 -16.06
N PRO A 97 14.70 -9.27 -16.20
CA PRO A 97 15.20 -10.06 -17.33
C PRO A 97 14.83 -9.42 -18.67
N GLY A 98 15.83 -9.10 -19.49
CA GLY A 98 15.66 -8.49 -20.81
C GLY A 98 16.04 -7.01 -20.93
N SER A 99 16.53 -6.38 -19.87
CA SER A 99 17.15 -5.05 -19.91
C SER A 99 18.68 -5.17 -20.06
N TYR A 100 19.15 -5.37 -21.30
CA TYR A 100 20.54 -5.15 -21.72
C TYR A 100 20.59 -4.03 -22.75
#